data_AF-A0A377GHK0-F1
#
_entry.id   AF-A0A377GHK0-F1
#
_cell.length_a   1.000
_cell.length_b   1.000
_cell.length_c   1.000
_cell.angle_alpha   90.00
_cell.angle_beta   90.00
_cell.angle_gamma   90.00
#
_symmetry.space_group_name_H-M   'P 1'
#
loop_
_entity.id
_entity.type
_entity.pdbx_description
1 polymer ?
#
loop_
_entity_poly.entity_id
_entity_poly.type
_entity_poly.pdbx_seq_one_letter_code
_entity_poly.pdbx_strand_id
1 'polypeptide(L)'
;MSIENKAEQVRAEWLAINKLNPKEKYKRLKALSFQLDLSEEVSIEDIELYTTIINSAKKVSGFPSQLNKKLHQLSYLKLKLLGIELSDLKIILKENFFINVDAAAIGIADQAFLKNETEQNNEKIKQIICQGQRLCFSTASDGTFKVQVRMVNLEYPVFSEKEKKTLVAYSDILTLEVPTGTLVITDHFSVIPEKIIKVPQGQYRVSFNLNKQDSYIICLAKINSGNQIIKNDTEIPVLEG
;
A
#
# COMPACT_ATOMS: atom_id res chain seq x y z
N MET A 1 7.60 -24.49 23.11
CA MET A 1 8.38 -24.48 21.85
C MET A 1 9.07 -23.14 21.76
N SER A 2 10.41 -23.12 21.62
CA SER A 2 11.20 -21.88 21.61
C SER A 2 10.96 -21.06 20.33
N ILE A 3 11.18 -19.75 20.43
CA ILE A 3 10.87 -18.72 19.43
C ILE A 3 11.67 -18.90 18.14
N GLU A 4 12.96 -19.24 18.25
CA GLU A 4 13.84 -19.58 17.12
C GLU A 4 13.23 -20.68 16.23
N ASN A 5 12.52 -21.62 16.84
CA ASN A 5 11.93 -22.76 16.15
C ASN A 5 10.79 -22.35 15.20
N LYS A 6 10.00 -21.29 15.50
CA LYS A 6 8.91 -20.83 14.62
C LYS A 6 9.44 -20.08 13.39
N ALA A 7 10.35 -19.13 13.57
CA ALA A 7 10.92 -18.37 12.46
C ALA A 7 11.75 -19.27 11.53
N GLU A 8 12.51 -20.21 12.09
CA GLU A 8 13.22 -21.23 11.32
C GLU A 8 12.27 -22.17 10.56
N GLN A 9 11.14 -22.57 11.16
CA GLN A 9 10.11 -23.32 10.45
C GLN A 9 9.56 -22.56 9.25
N VAL A 10 9.24 -21.26 9.41
CA VAL A 10 8.77 -20.43 8.29
C VAL A 10 9.83 -20.31 7.20
N ARG A 11 11.10 -20.12 7.57
CA ARG A 11 12.24 -20.08 6.62
C ARG A 11 12.38 -21.40 5.89
N ALA A 12 12.35 -22.52 6.59
CA ALA A 12 12.46 -23.85 6.00
C ALA A 12 11.29 -24.15 5.06
N GLU A 13 10.07 -23.80 5.45
CA GLU A 13 8.88 -23.97 4.62
C GLU A 13 8.93 -23.07 3.38
N TRP A 14 9.35 -21.82 3.52
CA TRP A 14 9.56 -20.90 2.39
C TRP A 14 10.58 -21.45 1.38
N LEU A 15 11.72 -21.96 1.86
CA LEU A 15 12.72 -22.60 1.01
C LEU A 15 12.20 -23.86 0.33
N ALA A 16 11.39 -24.66 1.02
CA ALA A 16 10.76 -25.86 0.46
C ALA A 16 9.73 -25.49 -0.63
N ILE A 17 8.88 -24.48 -0.39
CA ILE A 17 7.87 -24.00 -1.35
C ILE A 17 8.52 -23.54 -2.66
N ASN A 18 9.67 -22.88 -2.58
CA ASN A 18 10.37 -22.38 -3.77
C ASN A 18 10.94 -23.48 -4.68
N LYS A 19 11.00 -24.74 -4.20
CA LYS A 19 11.42 -25.91 -4.99
C LYS A 19 10.24 -26.65 -5.64
N LEU A 20 9.00 -26.26 -5.35
CA LEU A 20 7.80 -26.94 -5.85
C LEU A 20 7.43 -26.48 -7.26
N ASN A 21 6.66 -27.30 -7.95
CA ASN A 21 6.01 -26.92 -9.20
C ASN A 21 5.02 -25.74 -8.99
N PRO A 22 4.69 -24.96 -10.03
CA PRO A 22 3.90 -23.73 -9.88
C PRO A 22 2.55 -23.91 -9.16
N LYS A 23 1.83 -25.00 -9.45
CA LYS A 23 0.49 -25.27 -8.89
C LYS A 23 0.55 -25.57 -7.39
N GLU A 24 1.50 -26.38 -6.95
CA GLU A 24 1.70 -26.70 -5.53
C GLU A 24 2.31 -25.53 -4.77
N LYS A 25 3.27 -24.83 -5.41
CA LYS A 25 3.87 -23.59 -4.91
C LYS A 25 2.77 -22.58 -4.55
N TYR A 26 1.82 -22.35 -5.45
CA TYR A 26 0.69 -21.46 -5.21
C TYR A 26 -0.11 -21.83 -3.96
N LYS A 27 -0.57 -23.08 -3.88
CA LYS A 27 -1.44 -23.54 -2.79
C LYS A 27 -0.76 -23.40 -1.44
N ARG A 28 0.52 -23.80 -1.36
CA ARG A 28 1.28 -23.73 -0.11
C ARG A 28 1.68 -22.30 0.26
N LEU A 29 2.06 -21.48 -0.72
CA LEU A 29 2.39 -20.08 -0.49
C LEU A 29 1.19 -19.29 0.06
N LYS A 30 0.00 -19.53 -0.51
CA LYS A 30 -1.24 -18.96 0.02
C LYS A 30 -1.43 -19.38 1.47
N ALA A 31 -1.37 -20.67 1.79
CA ALA A 31 -1.52 -21.17 3.16
C ALA A 31 -0.52 -20.55 4.14
N LEU A 32 0.77 -20.55 3.79
CA LEU A 32 1.84 -20.00 4.62
C LEU A 32 1.60 -18.52 4.93
N SER A 33 1.22 -17.71 3.93
CA SER A 33 0.95 -16.27 4.14
C SER A 33 -0.18 -16.00 5.15
N PHE A 34 -1.20 -16.85 5.20
CA PHE A 34 -2.29 -16.75 6.18
C PHE A 34 -1.90 -17.27 7.56
N GLN A 35 -0.94 -18.19 7.65
CA GLN A 35 -0.47 -18.78 8.91
C GLN A 35 0.60 -17.94 9.63
N LEU A 36 1.22 -16.95 8.96
CA LEU A 36 2.20 -16.06 9.59
C LEU A 36 1.64 -15.42 10.87
N ASP A 37 2.30 -15.69 11.99
CA ASP A 37 2.02 -15.14 13.31
C ASP A 37 2.72 -13.79 13.47
N LEU A 38 1.92 -12.74 13.70
CA LEU A 38 2.37 -11.35 13.83
C LEU A 38 2.17 -10.82 15.26
N SER A 39 1.89 -11.71 16.22
CA SER A 39 1.50 -11.35 17.59
C SER A 39 2.65 -11.37 18.61
N GLU A 40 3.86 -11.81 18.23
CA GLU A 40 4.99 -12.07 19.13
C GLU A 40 6.27 -11.31 18.73
N GLU A 41 7.37 -11.51 19.47
CA GLU A 41 8.71 -10.92 19.25
C GLU A 41 9.28 -11.31 17.87
N VAL A 42 8.97 -10.50 16.84
CA VAL A 42 9.48 -10.65 15.47
C VAL A 42 10.74 -9.79 15.30
N SER A 43 11.81 -10.33 14.71
CA SER A 43 13.01 -9.56 14.35
C SER A 43 12.79 -8.70 13.09
N ILE A 44 13.70 -7.78 12.77
CA ILE A 44 13.62 -6.99 11.52
C ILE A 44 13.74 -7.92 10.31
N GLU A 45 14.64 -8.91 10.38
CA GLU A 45 14.86 -9.90 9.34
C GLU A 45 13.60 -10.75 9.09
N ASP A 46 12.87 -11.11 10.15
CA ASP A 46 11.62 -11.85 10.02
C ASP A 46 10.51 -10.99 9.41
N ILE A 47 10.44 -9.70 9.74
CA ILE A 47 9.51 -8.77 9.09
C ILE A 47 9.77 -8.71 7.58
N GLU A 48 11.04 -8.65 7.16
CA GLU A 48 11.42 -8.61 5.74
C GLU A 48 11.06 -9.92 5.02
N LEU A 49 11.33 -11.06 5.66
CA LEU A 49 10.92 -12.38 5.16
C LEU A 49 9.41 -12.48 5.02
N TYR A 50 8.66 -12.11 6.06
CA TYR A 50 7.20 -12.21 6.08
C TYR A 50 6.57 -11.29 5.03
N THR A 51 7.13 -10.08 4.86
CA THR A 51 6.75 -9.16 3.78
C THR A 51 6.95 -9.81 2.41
N THR A 52 8.10 -10.47 2.20
CA THR A 52 8.42 -11.17 0.95
C THR A 52 7.45 -12.32 0.66
N ILE A 53 7.13 -13.12 1.68
CA ILE A 53 6.16 -14.23 1.57
C ILE A 53 4.78 -13.69 1.20
N ILE A 54 4.30 -12.65 1.88
CA ILE A 54 2.98 -12.06 1.61
C ILE A 54 2.92 -11.45 0.21
N ASN A 55 3.94 -10.68 -0.20
CA ASN A 55 3.99 -10.11 -1.54
C ASN A 55 4.01 -11.18 -2.63
N SER A 56 4.77 -12.25 -2.42
CA SER A 56 4.79 -13.41 -3.32
C SER A 56 3.41 -14.09 -3.39
N ALA A 57 2.72 -14.25 -2.26
CA ALA A 57 1.37 -14.83 -2.24
C ALA A 57 0.35 -13.96 -2.97
N LYS A 58 0.45 -12.64 -2.86
CA LYS A 58 -0.44 -11.69 -3.54
C LYS A 58 -0.31 -11.72 -5.05
N LYS A 59 0.90 -11.89 -5.58
CA LYS A 59 1.15 -12.04 -7.04
C LYS A 59 0.31 -13.18 -7.63
N VAL A 60 0.03 -14.23 -6.86
CA VAL A 60 -0.66 -15.43 -7.35
C VAL A 60 -2.14 -15.49 -6.95
N SER A 61 -2.52 -14.93 -5.80
CA SER A 61 -3.88 -15.08 -5.24
C SER A 61 -4.85 -13.94 -5.55
N GLY A 62 -4.39 -12.86 -6.17
CA GLY A 62 -5.17 -11.64 -6.37
C GLY A 62 -5.35 -10.89 -5.05
N PHE A 63 -4.69 -9.73 -4.93
CA PHE A 63 -4.61 -8.82 -3.78
C PHE A 63 -5.73 -8.94 -2.70
N PRO A 64 -5.63 -9.87 -1.74
CA PRO A 64 -6.65 -10.03 -0.72
C PRO A 64 -6.47 -8.96 0.36
N SER A 65 -7.52 -8.23 0.72
CA SER A 65 -7.52 -7.21 1.80
C SER A 65 -6.93 -7.75 3.12
N GLN A 66 -7.12 -9.04 3.42
CA GLN A 66 -6.54 -9.68 4.62
C GLN A 66 -5.00 -9.74 4.59
N LEU A 67 -4.39 -9.94 3.42
CA LEU A 67 -2.93 -9.93 3.29
C LEU A 67 -2.38 -8.50 3.39
N ASN A 68 -3.09 -7.52 2.83
CA ASN A 68 -2.73 -6.10 3.00
C ASN A 68 -2.81 -5.68 4.47
N LYS A 69 -3.85 -6.12 5.20
CA LYS A 69 -3.93 -5.91 6.65
C LYS A 69 -2.70 -6.45 7.39
N LYS A 70 -2.19 -7.63 7.01
CA LYS A 70 -0.94 -8.18 7.57
C LYS A 70 0.29 -7.33 7.24
N LEU A 71 0.40 -6.81 6.01
CA LEU A 71 1.49 -5.89 5.63
C LEU A 71 1.46 -4.58 6.46
N HIS A 72 0.26 -4.06 6.73
CA HIS A 72 0.09 -2.91 7.63
C HIS A 72 0.49 -3.24 9.08
N GLN A 73 0.18 -4.45 9.56
CA GLN A 73 0.62 -4.93 10.88
C GLN A 73 2.16 -5.04 10.95
N LEU A 74 2.79 -5.61 9.92
CA LEU A 74 4.25 -5.69 9.81
C LEU A 74 4.91 -4.30 9.80
N SER A 75 4.31 -3.34 9.09
CA SER A 75 4.79 -1.95 9.09
C SER A 75 4.75 -1.33 10.48
N TYR A 76 3.71 -1.62 11.27
CA TYR A 76 3.62 -1.19 12.66
C TYR A 76 4.68 -1.86 13.55
N LEU A 77 4.89 -3.16 13.42
CA LEU A 77 5.94 -3.88 14.15
C LEU A 77 7.33 -3.32 13.81
N LYS A 78 7.58 -3.00 12.54
CA LYS A 78 8.85 -2.39 12.11
C LYS A 78 9.10 -1.06 12.79
N LEU A 79 8.10 -0.17 12.84
CA LEU A 79 8.23 1.11 13.55
C LEU A 79 8.55 0.90 15.03
N LYS A 80 7.85 -0.03 15.68
CA LYS A 80 8.07 -0.36 17.10
C LYS A 80 9.52 -0.84 17.34
N LEU A 81 10.05 -1.72 16.48
CA LEU A 81 11.43 -2.21 16.57
C LEU A 81 12.48 -1.11 16.33
N LEU A 82 12.15 -0.12 15.50
CA LEU A 82 12.99 1.07 15.28
C LEU A 82 12.87 2.12 16.41
N GLY A 83 12.16 1.80 17.50
CA GLY A 83 11.95 2.71 18.63
C GLY A 83 10.96 3.84 18.37
N ILE A 84 10.18 3.77 17.28
CA ILE A 84 9.14 4.74 16.95
C ILE A 84 7.83 4.25 17.54
N GLU A 85 7.34 4.92 18.58
CA GLU A 85 6.08 4.58 19.20
C GLU A 85 4.89 5.16 18.40
N LEU A 86 3.74 4.48 18.40
CA LEU A 86 2.52 5.06 17.82
C LEU A 86 1.98 6.25 18.61
N SER A 87 2.42 6.46 19.84
CA SER A 87 2.15 7.67 20.62
C SER A 87 2.72 8.91 19.93
N ASP A 88 3.79 8.77 19.13
CA ASP A 88 4.40 9.84 18.34
C ASP A 88 3.62 10.17 17.06
N LEU A 89 2.60 9.36 16.71
CA LEU A 89 1.78 9.57 15.53
C LEU A 89 0.99 10.89 15.65
N LYS A 90 1.29 11.82 14.76
CA LYS A 90 0.56 13.08 14.57
C LYS A 90 0.08 13.19 13.14
N ILE A 91 -1.19 13.55 12.99
CA ILE A 91 -1.75 13.94 11.69
C ILE A 91 -1.38 15.41 11.47
N ILE A 92 -0.50 15.66 10.51
CA ILE A 92 0.03 17.00 10.19
C ILE A 92 -0.76 17.71 9.10
N LEU A 93 -1.55 16.97 8.31
CA LEU A 93 -2.53 17.52 7.37
C LEU A 93 -3.75 16.60 7.33
N LYS A 94 -4.94 17.19 7.21
CA LYS A 94 -6.19 16.44 7.09
C LYS A 94 -7.22 17.25 6.30
N GLU A 95 -7.65 16.71 5.18
CA GLU A 95 -8.70 17.25 4.31
C GLU A 95 -9.80 16.21 4.18
N ASN A 96 -11.06 16.64 4.26
CA ASN A 96 -12.22 15.77 4.03
C ASN A 96 -13.11 16.43 2.99
N PHE A 97 -13.55 15.66 2.00
CA PHE A 97 -14.36 16.16 0.90
C PHE A 97 -15.13 14.99 0.27
N PHE A 98 -16.03 15.33 -0.63
CA PHE A 98 -16.70 14.36 -1.50
C PHE A 98 -16.14 14.51 -2.90
N ILE A 99 -16.08 13.39 -3.62
CA ILE A 99 -15.76 13.36 -5.05
C ILE A 99 -16.82 12.53 -5.76
N ASN A 100 -17.06 12.87 -7.02
CA ASN A 100 -17.84 12.03 -7.92
C ASN A 100 -16.86 11.17 -8.73
N VAL A 101 -17.20 9.90 -8.88
CA VAL A 101 -16.38 8.90 -9.56
C VAL A 101 -17.27 8.20 -10.57
N ASP A 102 -16.92 8.31 -11.84
CA ASP A 102 -17.64 7.69 -12.96
C ASP A 102 -16.87 6.51 -13.57
N ALA A 103 -15.60 6.31 -13.18
CA ALA A 103 -14.75 5.21 -13.63
C ALA A 103 -14.49 4.15 -12.54
N ALA A 104 -15.35 4.07 -11.52
CA ALA A 104 -15.23 3.19 -10.36
C ALA A 104 -13.82 3.16 -9.72
N ALA A 105 -13.09 4.29 -9.77
CA ALA A 105 -11.76 4.39 -9.21
C ALA A 105 -11.36 5.83 -8.86
N ILE A 106 -10.57 5.98 -7.81
CA ILE A 106 -10.05 7.27 -7.35
C ILE A 106 -8.55 7.30 -7.64
N GLY A 107 -8.13 8.31 -8.40
CA GLY A 107 -6.74 8.57 -8.72
C GLY A 107 -6.12 9.63 -7.81
N ILE A 108 -4.81 9.49 -7.61
CA ILE A 108 -3.98 10.54 -7.00
C ILE A 108 -2.70 10.73 -7.81
N ALA A 109 -2.24 11.98 -7.89
CA ALA A 109 -1.02 12.34 -8.60
C ALA A 109 -0.50 13.70 -8.13
N ASP A 110 0.72 14.06 -8.52
CA ASP A 110 1.14 15.45 -8.54
C ASP A 110 0.65 16.14 -9.81
N GLN A 111 0.36 17.44 -9.73
CA GLN A 111 -0.07 18.25 -10.87
C GLN A 111 0.85 18.14 -12.10
N ALA A 112 2.16 17.99 -11.89
CA ALA A 112 3.13 17.85 -12.98
C ALA A 112 2.90 16.58 -13.84
N PHE A 113 2.18 15.58 -13.34
CA PHE A 113 1.96 14.31 -14.00
C PHE A 113 0.59 14.19 -14.70
N LEU A 114 -0.22 15.26 -14.78
CA LEU A 114 -1.52 15.27 -15.49
C LEU A 114 -1.41 15.70 -16.96
N LYS A 115 -0.22 15.57 -17.58
CA LYS A 115 0.08 16.27 -18.83
C LYS A 115 -0.58 15.71 -20.09
N ASN A 116 -1.09 14.48 -20.07
CA ASN A 116 -1.85 13.88 -21.18
C ASN A 116 -2.85 12.87 -20.62
N GLU A 117 -3.99 12.71 -21.29
CA GLU A 117 -4.85 11.54 -21.04
C GLU A 117 -4.00 10.29 -21.26
N THR A 118 -3.92 9.44 -20.24
CA THR A 118 -3.25 8.17 -20.38
C THR A 118 -4.10 7.32 -21.33
N GLU A 119 -3.62 7.10 -22.56
CA GLU A 119 -4.19 6.07 -23.44
C GLU A 119 -4.35 4.78 -22.63
N GLN A 120 -5.45 4.04 -22.83
CA GLN A 120 -5.73 2.76 -22.17
C GLN A 120 -4.74 1.66 -22.62
N ASN A 121 -3.47 1.83 -22.27
CA ASN A 121 -2.39 0.92 -22.52
C ASN A 121 -1.86 0.45 -21.16
N ASN A 122 -2.12 -0.82 -20.85
CA ASN A 122 -1.81 -1.42 -19.56
C ASN A 122 -0.31 -1.34 -19.21
N GLU A 123 0.59 -1.43 -20.19
CA GLU A 123 2.03 -1.30 -19.95
C GLU A 123 2.41 0.14 -19.57
N LYS A 124 1.83 1.15 -20.24
CA LYS A 124 2.05 2.56 -19.88
C LYS A 124 1.51 2.85 -18.49
N ILE A 125 0.30 2.37 -18.16
CA ILE A 125 -0.30 2.53 -16.83
C ILE A 125 0.59 1.90 -15.76
N LYS A 126 1.07 0.68 -16.00
CA LYS A 126 1.99 -0.01 -15.08
C LYS A 126 3.28 0.78 -14.89
N GLN A 127 3.88 1.32 -15.95
CA GLN A 127 5.08 2.14 -15.84
C GLN A 127 4.86 3.40 -15.00
N ILE A 128 3.72 4.08 -15.19
CA ILE A 128 3.33 5.27 -14.40
C ILE A 128 3.20 4.92 -12.91
N ILE A 129 2.55 3.79 -12.60
CA ILE A 129 2.41 3.31 -11.22
C ILE A 129 3.77 2.88 -10.65
N CYS A 130 4.58 2.13 -11.40
CA CYS A 130 5.94 1.72 -11.03
C CYS A 130 6.82 2.93 -10.67
N GLN A 131 6.70 4.02 -11.42
CA GLN A 131 7.45 5.25 -11.21
C GLN A 131 6.86 6.11 -10.07
N GLY A 132 5.71 5.73 -9.50
CA GLY A 132 5.06 6.50 -8.45
C GLY A 132 4.52 7.85 -8.94
N GLN A 133 4.26 8.01 -10.22
CA GLN A 133 3.78 9.30 -10.77
C GLN A 133 2.29 9.49 -10.53
N ARG A 134 1.52 8.41 -10.70
CA ARG A 134 0.09 8.39 -10.47
C ARG A 134 -0.28 7.05 -9.86
N LEU A 135 -1.17 7.08 -8.88
CA LEU A 135 -1.73 5.89 -8.24
C LEU A 135 -3.24 5.92 -8.41
N CYS A 136 -3.86 4.75 -8.46
CA CYS A 136 -5.30 4.63 -8.56
C CYS A 136 -5.77 3.46 -7.71
N PHE A 137 -6.95 3.60 -7.09
CA PHE A 137 -7.59 2.51 -6.35
C PHE A 137 -9.05 2.41 -6.74
N SER A 138 -9.54 1.18 -6.87
CA SER A 138 -10.93 0.95 -7.25
C SER A 138 -11.88 1.25 -6.09
N THR A 139 -13.00 1.89 -6.41
CA THR A 139 -14.16 2.04 -5.52
C THR A 139 -15.19 0.93 -5.71
N ALA A 140 -14.94 0.00 -6.64
CA ALA A 140 -15.83 -1.08 -7.09
C ALA A 140 -17.16 -0.65 -7.74
N SER A 141 -17.55 0.61 -7.61
CA SER A 141 -18.71 1.19 -8.28
C SER A 141 -18.53 2.69 -8.52
N ASP A 142 -19.36 3.23 -9.40
CA ASP A 142 -19.50 4.66 -9.63
C ASP A 142 -20.33 5.30 -8.49
N GLY A 143 -20.22 6.62 -8.35
CA GLY A 143 -21.03 7.40 -7.41
C GLY A 143 -20.25 8.48 -6.66
N THR A 144 -20.91 9.06 -5.66
CA THR A 144 -20.31 10.08 -4.78
C THR A 144 -19.72 9.43 -3.54
N PHE A 145 -18.42 9.62 -3.33
CA PHE A 145 -17.70 8.99 -2.23
C PHE A 145 -17.10 10.02 -1.27
N LYS A 146 -17.11 9.68 0.02
CA LYS A 146 -16.43 10.48 1.05
C LYS A 146 -14.95 10.13 1.10
N VAL A 147 -14.10 11.11 0.84
CA VAL A 147 -12.64 10.93 0.84
C VAL A 147 -12.01 11.78 1.94
N GLN A 148 -11.09 11.16 2.66
CA GLN A 148 -10.19 11.82 3.60
C GLN A 148 -8.76 11.68 3.08
N VAL A 149 -8.11 12.79 2.81
CA VAL A 149 -6.66 12.82 2.58
C VAL A 149 -6.00 13.29 3.85
N ARG A 150 -5.00 12.53 4.32
CA ARG A 150 -4.26 12.87 5.53
C ARG A 150 -2.78 12.63 5.35
N MET A 151 -1.97 13.41 6.05
CA MET A 151 -0.53 13.24 6.14
C MET A 151 -0.13 13.01 7.59
N VAL A 152 0.76 12.05 7.82
CA VAL A 152 1.32 11.75 9.13
C VAL A 152 2.77 12.23 9.23
N ASN A 153 3.24 12.49 10.44
CA ASN A 153 4.63 12.89 10.72
C ASN A 153 5.65 11.75 10.63
N LEU A 154 5.20 10.51 10.51
CA LEU A 154 6.06 9.33 10.42
C LEU A 154 6.37 8.99 8.95
N GLU A 155 7.43 8.21 8.72
CA GLU A 155 7.79 7.78 7.36
C GLU A 155 6.93 6.65 6.80
N TYR A 156 5.99 6.11 7.59
CA TYR A 156 5.06 5.07 7.17
C TYR A 156 3.60 5.51 7.38
N PRO A 157 2.69 5.19 6.43
CA PRO A 157 1.31 5.66 6.47
C PRO A 157 0.49 4.80 7.44
N VAL A 158 0.65 5.05 8.73
CA VAL A 158 0.03 4.25 9.80
C VAL A 158 -1.22 4.91 10.38
N PHE A 159 -1.93 4.12 11.19
CA PHE A 159 -3.17 4.47 11.87
C PHE A 159 -3.00 4.24 13.37
N SER A 160 -3.65 5.06 14.19
CA SER A 160 -3.72 4.80 15.63
C SER A 160 -4.47 3.50 15.91
N GLU A 161 -4.25 2.90 17.08
CA GLU A 161 -4.96 1.68 17.50
C GLU A 161 -6.49 1.83 17.48
N LYS A 162 -6.99 3.03 17.77
CA LYS A 162 -8.44 3.33 17.69
C LYS A 162 -8.92 3.30 16.23
N GLU A 163 -8.18 3.93 15.33
CA GLU A 163 -8.55 3.99 13.91
C GLU A 163 -8.45 2.63 13.22
N LYS A 164 -7.42 1.82 13.53
CA LYS A 164 -7.26 0.46 12.98
C LYS A 164 -8.51 -0.42 13.17
N LYS A 165 -9.21 -0.29 14.30
CA LYS A 165 -10.45 -1.02 14.59
C LYS A 165 -11.64 -0.63 13.70
N THR A 166 -11.54 0.50 13.01
CA THR A 166 -12.57 1.02 12.11
C THR A 166 -12.27 0.73 10.64
N LEU A 167 -11.06 0.29 10.28
CA LEU A 167 -10.70 -0.04 8.91
C LEU A 167 -11.23 -1.43 8.51
N VAL A 168 -11.87 -1.49 7.34
CA VAL A 168 -12.47 -2.70 6.76
C VAL A 168 -11.77 -3.16 5.49
N ALA A 169 -11.10 -2.25 4.77
CA ALA A 169 -10.27 -2.59 3.63
C ALA A 169 -8.92 -1.87 3.68
N TYR A 170 -7.89 -2.56 3.20
CA TYR A 170 -6.50 -2.11 3.20
C TYR A 170 -5.94 -2.29 1.79
N SER A 171 -5.31 -1.25 1.24
CA SER A 171 -4.47 -1.37 0.05
C SER A 171 -3.03 -1.69 0.42
N ASP A 172 -2.23 -1.90 -0.62
CA ASP A 172 -0.78 -1.84 -0.51
C ASP A 172 -0.29 -0.46 -0.10
N ILE A 173 0.94 -0.45 0.42
CA ILE A 173 1.72 0.76 0.63
C ILE A 173 2.55 0.98 -0.63
N LEU A 174 2.17 1.99 -1.40
CA LEU A 174 2.85 2.38 -2.64
C LEU A 174 3.60 3.69 -2.44
N THR A 175 4.49 4.00 -3.35
CA THR A 175 5.24 5.25 -3.41
C THR A 175 4.60 6.20 -4.40
N LEU A 176 4.55 7.48 -4.04
CA LEU A 176 4.07 8.57 -4.88
C LEU A 176 5.11 9.71 -4.86
N GLU A 177 5.49 10.20 -6.03
CA GLU A 177 6.29 11.40 -6.19
C GLU A 177 5.38 12.63 -6.26
N VAL A 178 5.75 13.66 -5.49
CA VAL A 178 5.02 14.95 -5.46
C VAL A 178 6.02 16.09 -5.64
N PRO A 179 6.60 16.26 -6.85
CA PRO A 179 7.66 17.23 -7.10
C PRO A 179 7.21 18.69 -7.00
N THR A 180 5.95 19.01 -7.30
CA THR A 180 5.48 20.41 -7.24
C THR A 180 4.88 20.76 -5.88
N GLY A 181 4.56 19.76 -5.06
CA GLY A 181 3.86 19.96 -3.80
C GLY A 181 2.37 20.19 -4.00
N THR A 182 1.85 19.86 -5.19
CA THR A 182 0.44 20.01 -5.53
C THR A 182 -0.14 18.64 -5.81
N LEU A 183 -0.65 18.01 -4.75
CA LEU A 183 -1.35 16.74 -4.85
C LEU A 183 -2.74 17.00 -5.43
N VAL A 184 -3.13 16.19 -6.41
CA VAL A 184 -4.46 16.22 -6.99
C VAL A 184 -5.14 14.88 -6.79
N ILE A 185 -6.46 14.94 -6.66
CA ILE A 185 -7.36 13.80 -6.60
C ILE A 185 -8.19 13.86 -7.87
N THR A 186 -8.34 12.72 -8.55
CA THR A 186 -9.00 12.60 -9.85
C THR A 186 -9.96 11.43 -9.87
N ASP A 187 -10.92 11.43 -10.78
CA ASP A 187 -11.60 10.21 -11.20
C ASP A 187 -10.64 9.38 -12.08
N HIS A 188 -10.23 8.22 -11.59
CA HIS A 188 -9.24 7.35 -12.24
C HIS A 188 -8.00 8.14 -12.72
N PHE A 189 -7.50 7.89 -13.93
CA PHE A 189 -6.40 8.62 -14.57
C PHE A 189 -6.85 9.87 -15.35
N SER A 190 -7.99 10.47 -15.02
CA SER A 190 -8.44 11.75 -15.59
C SER A 190 -7.39 12.86 -15.45
N VAL A 191 -7.34 13.77 -16.41
CA VAL A 191 -6.48 14.97 -16.35
C VAL A 191 -7.14 16.13 -15.60
N ILE A 192 -8.43 15.99 -15.24
CA ILE A 192 -9.22 16.99 -14.54
C ILE A 192 -9.22 16.67 -13.04
N PRO A 193 -8.68 17.55 -12.17
CA PRO A 193 -8.73 17.36 -10.73
C PRO A 193 -10.15 17.55 -10.16
N GLU A 194 -10.60 16.58 -9.37
CA GLU A 194 -11.75 16.70 -8.47
C GLU A 194 -11.39 17.54 -7.23
N LYS A 195 -10.15 17.42 -6.76
CA LYS A 195 -9.63 18.16 -5.59
C LYS A 195 -8.14 18.44 -5.74
N ILE A 196 -7.71 19.60 -5.28
CA ILE A 196 -6.31 20.00 -5.20
C ILE A 196 -5.94 20.23 -3.73
N ILE A 197 -4.80 19.69 -3.31
CA ILE A 197 -4.29 19.75 -1.94
C ILE A 197 -2.80 20.12 -1.98
N LYS A 198 -2.41 21.11 -1.17
CA LYS A 198 -1.00 21.51 -1.04
C LYS A 198 -0.30 20.66 0.01
N VAL A 199 0.83 20.08 -0.37
CA VAL A 199 1.69 19.26 0.50
C VAL A 199 3.16 19.62 0.25
N PRO A 200 4.08 19.34 1.18
CA PRO A 200 5.50 19.54 0.93
C PRO A 200 5.99 18.76 -0.30
N GLN A 201 6.94 19.31 -1.05
CA GLN A 201 7.51 18.62 -2.20
C GLN A 201 8.33 17.39 -1.78
N GLY A 202 8.25 16.28 -2.50
CA GLY A 202 9.09 15.10 -2.31
C GLY A 202 8.35 13.78 -2.52
N GLN A 203 8.92 12.70 -2.01
CA GLN A 203 8.34 11.36 -2.16
C GLN A 203 7.56 10.94 -0.91
N TYR A 204 6.49 10.18 -1.12
CA TYR A 204 5.56 9.73 -0.09
C TYR A 204 5.34 8.22 -0.17
N ARG A 205 5.23 7.57 0.98
CA ARG A 205 4.53 6.29 1.12
C ARG A 205 3.04 6.58 1.26
N VAL A 206 2.22 5.89 0.50
CA VAL A 206 0.77 6.10 0.41
C VAL A 206 0.04 4.79 0.64
N SER A 207 -1.00 4.83 1.46
CA SER A 207 -1.96 3.74 1.55
C SER A 207 -3.39 4.25 1.43
N PHE A 208 -4.24 3.43 0.83
CA PHE A 208 -5.66 3.63 0.64
C PHE A 208 -6.40 2.62 1.50
N ASN A 209 -7.34 3.11 2.32
CA ASN A 209 -8.08 2.27 3.24
C ASN A 209 -9.55 2.67 3.23
N LEU A 210 -10.45 1.73 3.50
CA LEU A 210 -11.87 2.00 3.69
C LEU A 210 -12.19 1.81 5.17
N ASN A 211 -12.94 2.73 5.77
CA ASN A 211 -13.44 2.58 7.12
C ASN A 211 -14.91 2.11 7.17
N LYS A 212 -15.39 1.75 8.36
CA LYS A 212 -16.78 1.32 8.63
C LYS A 212 -17.85 2.38 8.34
N GLN A 213 -17.45 3.63 8.08
CA GLN A 213 -18.35 4.74 7.74
C GLN A 213 -18.31 5.04 6.23
N ASP A 214 -17.87 4.08 5.42
CA ASP A 214 -17.75 4.16 3.96
C ASP A 214 -16.94 5.38 3.49
N SER A 215 -15.94 5.77 4.29
CA SER A 215 -15.00 6.82 3.93
C SER A 215 -13.69 6.20 3.46
N TYR A 216 -13.28 6.56 2.25
CA TYR A 216 -11.95 6.26 1.74
C TYR A 216 -10.92 7.18 2.39
N ILE A 217 -9.83 6.59 2.88
CA ILE A 217 -8.75 7.29 3.56
C ILE A 217 -7.47 7.10 2.75
N ILE A 218 -6.94 8.20 2.23
CA ILE A 218 -5.65 8.30 1.57
C ILE A 218 -4.65 8.82 2.61
N CYS A 219 -3.79 7.94 3.10
CA CYS A 219 -2.82 8.24 4.14
C CYS A 219 -1.42 8.39 3.53
N LEU A 220 -0.86 9.59 3.65
CA LEU A 220 0.45 9.98 3.14
C LEU A 220 1.47 10.02 4.28
N ALA A 221 2.66 9.48 4.04
CA ALA A 221 3.80 9.56 4.92
C ALA A 221 5.03 9.98 4.12
N LYS A 222 5.63 11.11 4.49
CA LYS A 222 6.78 11.65 3.75
C LYS A 222 8.01 10.79 3.98
N ILE A 223 8.73 10.47 2.92
CA ILE A 223 10.00 9.73 2.98
C ILE A 223 11.13 10.77 3.15
N ASN A 224 11.89 10.70 4.25
CA ASN A 224 12.99 11.65 4.50
C ASN A 224 14.36 11.17 3.99
N SER A 225 14.38 10.03 3.30
CA SER A 225 15.61 9.43 2.77
C SER A 225 16.21 10.28 1.64
N GLY A 226 17.44 10.76 1.82
CA GLY A 226 18.16 11.54 0.83
C GLY A 226 18.52 10.73 -0.42
N ASN A 227 18.19 11.30 -1.59
CA ASN A 227 18.71 10.98 -2.93
C ASN A 227 18.35 9.65 -3.62
N GLN A 228 17.57 8.74 -3.02
CA GLN A 228 17.10 7.54 -3.74
C GLN A 228 15.59 7.56 -3.96
N ILE A 229 15.18 7.61 -5.23
CA ILE A 229 13.80 7.39 -5.65
C ILE A 229 13.45 5.92 -5.42
N ILE A 230 12.50 5.67 -4.52
CA ILE A 230 11.95 4.33 -4.29
C ILE A 230 10.84 4.09 -5.31
N LYS A 231 10.92 2.99 -6.08
CA LYS A 231 9.92 2.64 -7.10
C LYS A 231 8.94 1.59 -6.58
N ASN A 232 7.74 1.53 -7.17
CA ASN A 232 6.76 0.50 -6.87
C ASN A 232 7.06 -0.79 -7.61
N ASP A 233 7.06 -1.91 -6.88
CA ASP A 233 7.04 -3.25 -7.47
C ASP A 233 5.60 -3.60 -7.87
N THR A 234 5.22 -3.21 -9.08
CA THR A 234 3.98 -3.67 -9.72
C THR A 234 4.36 -4.51 -10.93
N GLU A 235 4.72 -5.78 -10.73
CA GLU A 235 4.82 -6.74 -11.83
C GLU A 235 3.45 -6.96 -12.49
N ILE A 236 3.43 -7.07 -13.83
CA ILE A 236 2.26 -7.56 -14.58
C ILE A 236 2.42 -9.08 -14.57
N PRO A 237 1.40 -9.86 -14.18
CA PRO A 237 1.43 -11.30 -14.37
C PRO A 237 1.61 -11.57 -15.87
N VAL A 238 2.74 -12.15 -16.25
CA VAL A 238 2.90 -12.71 -17.58
C VAL A 238 2.09 -14.01 -17.59
N LEU A 239 1.02 -14.05 -18.38
CA LEU A 239 0.42 -15.33 -18.75
C LEU A 239 1.44 -16.04 -19.64
N GLU A 240 2.04 -17.11 -19.13
CA GLU A 240 2.76 -18.05 -20.01
C GLU A 240 1.75 -18.57 -21.04
N GLY A 241 2.09 -18.43 -22.32
CA GLY A 241 1.33 -18.96 -23.44
C GLY A 241 1.46 -20.47 -23.58
#